data_AF-A0A6C0B652-F1
#
_entry.id   AF-A0A6C0B652-F1
#
_cell.length_a   1.000
_cell.length_b   1.000
_cell.length_c   1.000
_cell.angle_alpha   90.00
_cell.angle_beta   90.00
_cell.angle_gamma   90.00
#
_symmetry.space_group_name_H-M   'P 1'
#
loop_
_entity.id
_entity.type
_entity.pdbx_description
1 polymer ?
#
loop_
_entity_poly.entity_id
_entity_poly.type
_entity_poly.pdbx_seq_one_letter_code
_entity_poly.pdbx_strand_id
1 'polypeptide(L)'
;MDLRKFWDGKLLLAALASAAVVDTAGLFIWRYTADRDGPINIWYDKFGVIAYVLDVSSVVVGFVLAQLITYAIGGSYNLLFFLIVVVAVQMTHDILFSLFLVPLVPEGENDIMDLMKSYTTMKGSGWVLVVDALYMILTTLGALVLYKLPSYVTWFTLLFVPYVTGYILTTHRLLSSRISTPLQ
;
A
#
# COMPACT_ATOMS: atom_id res chain seq x y z
N MET A 1 -21.65 11.51 -1.05
CA MET A 1 -20.42 12.32 -1.10
C MET A 1 -19.73 12.01 -2.41
N ASP A 2 -19.35 13.04 -3.17
CA ASP A 2 -18.67 12.89 -4.46
C ASP A 2 -17.16 12.82 -4.24
N LEU A 3 -16.56 11.65 -4.48
CA LEU A 3 -15.12 11.44 -4.34
C LEU A 3 -14.31 12.05 -5.49
N ARG A 4 -14.93 12.54 -6.56
CA ARG A 4 -14.22 13.07 -7.74
C ARG A 4 -13.55 14.43 -7.50
N LYS A 5 -13.79 15.05 -6.35
CA LYS A 5 -13.27 16.38 -5.98
C LYS A 5 -11.78 16.32 -5.64
N PHE A 6 -10.92 16.15 -6.63
CA PHE A 6 -9.46 16.06 -6.45
C PHE A 6 -8.82 17.34 -5.90
N TRP A 7 -9.52 18.49 -5.96
CA TRP A 7 -9.09 19.76 -5.37
C TRP A 7 -9.49 19.92 -3.90
N ASP A 8 -10.26 18.99 -3.33
CA ASP A 8 -10.68 19.05 -1.94
C ASP A 8 -9.55 18.54 -1.03
N GLY A 9 -8.81 19.48 -0.43
CA GLY A 9 -7.70 19.16 0.47
C GLY A 9 -8.10 18.31 1.68
N LYS A 10 -9.34 18.41 2.17
CA LYS A 10 -9.82 17.55 3.27
C LYS A 10 -9.95 16.10 2.80
N LEU A 11 -10.42 15.90 1.56
CA LEU A 11 -10.50 14.57 0.97
C LEU A 11 -9.12 13.98 0.68
N LEU A 12 -8.18 14.76 0.15
CA LEU A 12 -6.81 14.31 -0.07
C LEU A 12 -6.13 13.90 1.24
N LEU A 13 -6.30 14.69 2.30
CA LEU A 13 -5.81 14.36 3.63
C LEU A 13 -6.44 13.06 4.17
N ALA A 14 -7.75 12.88 3.97
CA ALA A 14 -8.45 11.66 4.36
C ALA A 14 -7.97 10.43 3.58
N ALA A 15 -7.67 10.57 2.28
CA ALA A 15 -7.11 9.50 1.46
C ALA A 15 -5.71 9.11 1.94
N LEU A 16 -4.84 10.08 2.20
CA LEU A 16 -3.50 9.83 2.74
C LEU A 16 -3.53 9.14 4.10
N ALA A 17 -4.32 9.65 5.04
CA ALA A 17 -4.48 9.02 6.35
C ALA A 17 -5.09 7.62 6.25
N SER A 18 -6.04 7.41 5.34
CA SER A 18 -6.63 6.09 5.12
C SER A 18 -5.64 5.10 4.51
N ALA A 19 -4.84 5.52 3.54
CA ALA A 19 -3.80 4.69 2.93
C ALA A 19 -2.79 4.25 3.99
N ALA A 20 -2.34 5.18 4.83
CA ALA A 20 -1.45 4.88 5.95
C ALA A 20 -2.05 3.85 6.92
N VAL A 21 -3.34 3.97 7.26
CA VAL A 21 -4.05 3.01 8.12
C VAL A 21 -4.11 1.63 7.49
N VAL A 22 -4.53 1.56 6.23
CA VAL A 22 -4.70 0.29 5.50
C VAL A 22 -3.38 -0.43 5.37
N ASP A 23 -2.32 0.28 4.97
CA ASP A 23 -0.99 -0.30 4.81
C ASP A 23 -0.43 -0.76 6.16
N THR A 24 -0.58 0.03 7.23
CA THR A 24 -0.10 -0.35 8.57
C THR A 24 -0.83 -1.56 9.12
N ALA A 25 -2.15 -1.64 8.94
CA ALA A 25 -2.95 -2.80 9.33
C ALA A 25 -2.57 -4.03 8.50
N GLY A 26 -2.34 -3.84 7.22
CA GLY A 26 -1.83 -4.82 6.29
C GLY A 26 -0.49 -5.40 6.72
N LEU A 27 0.52 -4.54 6.86
CA LEU A 27 1.84 -4.86 7.39
C LEU A 27 1.75 -5.63 8.71
N PHE A 28 0.94 -5.15 9.67
CA PHE A 28 0.73 -5.86 10.92
C PHE A 28 0.27 -7.30 10.68
N ILE A 29 -0.76 -7.51 9.86
CA ILE A 29 -1.26 -8.84 9.53
C ILE A 29 -0.16 -9.68 8.87
N TRP A 30 0.53 -9.15 7.86
CA TRP A 30 1.56 -9.87 7.12
C TRP A 30 2.76 -10.27 7.98
N ARG A 31 3.15 -9.45 8.96
CA ARG A 31 4.20 -9.82 9.93
C ARG A 31 3.87 -11.10 10.71
N TYR A 32 2.59 -11.44 10.88
CA TYR A 32 2.16 -12.67 11.57
C TYR A 32 1.71 -13.80 10.65
N THR A 33 1.20 -13.50 9.45
CA THR A 33 0.58 -14.49 8.57
C THR A 33 1.40 -14.87 7.34
N ALA A 34 2.27 -13.98 6.84
CA ALA A 34 3.07 -14.26 5.65
C ALA A 34 4.33 -15.08 5.98
N ASP A 35 4.81 -15.82 4.99
CA ASP A 35 6.09 -16.53 5.07
C ASP A 35 7.23 -15.54 5.30
N ARG A 36 8.20 -15.89 6.16
CA ARG A 36 9.35 -15.03 6.49
C ARG A 36 10.14 -14.64 5.24
N ASP A 37 10.36 -15.60 4.35
CA ASP A 37 11.10 -15.41 3.10
C ASP A 37 10.14 -15.08 1.93
N GLY A 38 8.90 -14.69 2.24
CA GLY A 38 7.92 -14.25 1.26
C GLY A 38 8.19 -12.83 0.76
N PRO A 39 7.66 -12.47 -0.42
CA PRO A 39 7.92 -11.18 -1.07
C PRO A 39 7.69 -9.96 -0.16
N ILE A 40 6.58 -9.98 0.60
CA ILE A 40 6.18 -8.87 1.47
C ILE A 40 7.11 -8.68 2.68
N ASN A 41 7.59 -9.77 3.29
CA ASN A 41 8.52 -9.65 4.41
C ASN A 41 9.90 -9.20 3.92
N ILE A 42 10.36 -9.72 2.77
CA ILE A 42 11.60 -9.26 2.13
C ILE A 42 11.51 -7.77 1.77
N TRP A 43 10.36 -7.31 1.25
CA TRP A 43 10.11 -5.90 0.93
C TRP A 43 10.36 -4.98 2.13
N TYR A 44 9.67 -5.24 3.24
CA TYR A 44 9.76 -4.40 4.43
C TYR A 44 11.04 -4.63 5.23
N ASP A 45 11.65 -5.82 5.20
CA ASP A 45 12.93 -6.08 5.86
C ASP A 45 14.10 -5.41 5.13
N LYS A 46 14.05 -5.34 3.79
CA LYS A 46 15.10 -4.68 3.00
C LYS A 46 14.98 -3.16 3.02
N PHE A 47 13.75 -2.62 2.94
CA PHE A 47 13.54 -1.18 2.72
C PHE A 47 12.88 -0.43 3.88
N GLY A 48 12.28 -1.12 4.85
CA GLY A 48 11.70 -0.53 6.05
C GLY A 48 10.72 0.61 5.74
N VAL A 49 11.03 1.81 6.25
CA VAL A 49 10.20 3.00 6.06
C VAL A 49 10.13 3.44 4.59
N ILE A 50 11.15 3.16 3.77
CA ILE A 50 11.14 3.50 2.34
C ILE A 50 10.05 2.71 1.62
N ALA A 51 9.97 1.40 1.88
CA ALA A 51 8.89 0.55 1.37
C ALA A 51 7.52 1.10 1.77
N TYR A 52 7.33 1.37 3.06
CA TYR A 52 6.07 1.93 3.58
C TYR A 52 5.66 3.25 2.90
N VAL A 53 6.60 4.18 2.72
CA VAL A 53 6.32 5.46 2.04
C VAL A 53 5.94 5.23 0.59
N LEU A 54 6.59 4.30 -0.12
CA LEU A 54 6.27 3.98 -1.49
C LEU A 54 4.87 3.36 -1.62
N ASP A 55 4.50 2.44 -0.73
CA ASP A 55 3.19 1.77 -0.76
C ASP A 55 2.05 2.74 -0.43
N VAL A 56 2.20 3.58 0.60
CA VAL A 56 1.22 4.62 0.92
C VAL A 56 1.10 5.64 -0.21
N SER A 57 2.22 6.05 -0.80
CA SER A 57 2.22 7.05 -1.87
C SER A 57 1.60 6.51 -3.16
N SER A 58 1.89 5.27 -3.54
CA SER A 58 1.35 4.65 -4.76
C SER A 58 -0.18 4.53 -4.68
N VAL A 59 -0.71 4.10 -3.54
CA VAL A 59 -2.16 4.03 -3.28
C VAL A 59 -2.81 5.40 -3.39
N VAL A 60 -2.21 6.45 -2.82
CA VAL A 60 -2.75 7.82 -2.90
C VAL A 60 -2.70 8.34 -4.34
N VAL A 61 -1.63 8.07 -5.09
CA VAL A 61 -1.52 8.42 -6.51
C VAL A 61 -2.62 7.73 -7.32
N GLY A 62 -2.82 6.42 -7.14
CA GLY A 62 -3.88 5.67 -7.82
C GLY A 62 -5.27 6.21 -7.49
N PHE A 63 -5.52 6.59 -6.24
CA PHE A 63 -6.76 7.24 -5.81
C PHE A 63 -6.99 8.57 -6.55
N VAL A 64 -5.99 9.45 -6.58
CA VAL A 64 -6.08 10.77 -7.24
C VAL A 64 -6.27 10.62 -8.76
N LEU A 65 -5.57 9.68 -9.39
CA LEU A 65 -5.76 9.38 -10.81
C LEU A 65 -7.18 8.90 -11.09
N ALA A 66 -7.76 8.07 -10.23
CA ALA A 66 -9.15 7.66 -10.34
C ALA A 66 -10.12 8.85 -10.20
N GLN A 67 -9.85 9.81 -9.33
CA GLN A 67 -10.61 11.06 -9.24
C GLN A 67 -10.57 11.85 -10.55
N LEU A 68 -9.38 12.01 -11.14
CA LEU A 68 -9.20 12.74 -12.39
C LEU A 68 -9.94 12.06 -13.55
N ILE A 69 -9.82 10.75 -13.68
CA ILE A 69 -10.47 9.97 -14.74
C ILE A 69 -11.99 10.03 -14.59
N THR A 70 -12.53 9.75 -13.40
CA THR A 70 -13.98 9.77 -13.16
C THR A 70 -14.58 11.17 -13.23
N TYR A 71 -13.80 12.21 -12.90
CA TYR A 71 -14.18 13.60 -13.13
C TYR A 71 -14.26 13.93 -14.63
N ALA A 72 -13.25 13.53 -15.41
CA ALA A 72 -13.19 13.76 -16.86
C ALA A 72 -14.29 13.01 -17.63
N ILE A 73 -14.67 11.80 -17.21
CA ILE A 73 -15.79 11.04 -17.78
C ILE A 73 -17.14 11.76 -17.56
N GLY A 74 -17.27 12.53 -16.48
CA GLY A 74 -18.49 13.24 -16.14
C GLY A 74 -19.62 12.34 -15.62
N GLY A 75 -20.87 12.81 -15.74
CA GLY A 75 -22.07 12.08 -15.29
C GLY A 75 -22.36 12.15 -13.79
N SER A 76 -23.37 11.39 -13.35
CA SER A 76 -23.76 11.29 -11.94
C SER A 76 -22.75 10.46 -11.14
N TYR A 77 -22.42 10.91 -9.93
CA TYR A 77 -21.50 10.19 -9.08
C TYR A 77 -22.08 8.83 -8.65
N ASN A 78 -21.28 7.78 -8.80
CA ASN A 78 -21.58 6.44 -8.34
C ASN A 78 -20.35 5.83 -7.66
N LEU A 79 -20.50 5.41 -6.39
CA LEU A 79 -19.39 4.87 -5.60
C LEU A 79 -18.85 3.54 -6.18
N LEU A 80 -19.73 2.66 -6.65
CA LEU A 80 -19.30 1.38 -7.24
C LEU A 80 -18.50 1.62 -8.51
N PHE A 81 -18.94 2.55 -9.36
CA PHE A 81 -18.18 2.95 -10.54
C PHE A 81 -16.81 3.53 -10.16
N PHE A 82 -16.74 4.39 -9.14
CA PHE A 82 -15.47 4.91 -8.64
C PHE A 82 -14.54 3.81 -8.12
N LEU A 83 -15.07 2.83 -7.39
CA LEU A 83 -14.31 1.66 -6.90
C LEU A 83 -13.78 0.78 -8.04
N ILE A 84 -14.56 0.61 -9.11
CA ILE A 84 -14.08 -0.11 -10.30
C ILE A 84 -12.93 0.66 -10.96
N VAL A 85 -13.08 1.98 -11.12
CA VAL A 85 -12.03 2.80 -11.75
C VAL A 85 -10.76 2.82 -10.91
N VAL A 86 -10.84 2.95 -9.58
CA VAL A 86 -9.64 2.99 -8.74
C VAL A 86 -8.85 1.68 -8.78
N VAL A 87 -9.54 0.53 -8.80
CA VAL A 87 -8.89 -0.77 -8.99
C VAL A 87 -8.29 -0.89 -10.39
N ALA A 88 -9.02 -0.49 -11.43
CA ALA A 88 -8.53 -0.55 -12.81
C ALA A 88 -7.28 0.33 -13.02
N VAL A 89 -7.25 1.52 -12.41
CA VAL A 89 -6.10 2.42 -12.42
C VAL A 89 -4.89 1.76 -11.74
N GLN A 90 -5.08 1.20 -10.55
CA GLN A 90 -4.01 0.51 -9.82
C GLN A 90 -3.45 -0.68 -10.61
N MET A 91 -4.32 -1.56 -11.11
CA MET A 91 -3.89 -2.71 -11.90
C MET A 91 -3.14 -2.29 -13.17
N THR A 92 -3.61 -1.23 -13.83
CA THR A 92 -2.92 -0.70 -15.02
C THR A 92 -1.56 -0.14 -14.64
N HIS A 93 -1.48 0.63 -13.55
CA HIS A 93 -0.22 1.15 -13.02
C HIS A 93 0.79 0.02 -12.76
N ASP A 94 0.39 -1.03 -12.04
CA ASP A 94 1.29 -2.10 -11.62
C ASP A 94 1.77 -2.94 -12.81
N ILE A 95 0.86 -3.22 -13.76
CA ILE A 95 1.21 -3.92 -15.00
C ILE A 95 2.19 -3.08 -15.83
N LEU A 96 1.91 -1.79 -16.05
CA LEU A 96 2.79 -0.91 -16.80
C LEU A 96 4.16 -0.75 -16.11
N PHE A 97 4.16 -0.63 -14.78
CA PHE A 97 5.38 -0.56 -13.98
C PHE A 97 6.23 -1.83 -14.16
N SER A 98 5.61 -3.01 -14.02
CA SER A 98 6.32 -4.29 -14.15
C SER A 98 6.83 -4.57 -15.57
N LEU A 99 6.07 -4.18 -16.61
CA LEU A 99 6.39 -4.49 -18.00
C LEU A 99 7.39 -3.50 -18.60
N PHE A 100 7.27 -2.22 -18.24
CA PHE A 100 8.04 -1.16 -18.86
C PHE A 100 9.10 -0.59 -17.94
N LEU A 101 8.81 -0.28 -16.67
CA LEU A 101 9.79 0.42 -15.82
C LEU A 101 10.81 -0.52 -15.19
N VAL A 102 10.37 -1.65 -14.63
CA VAL A 102 11.27 -2.61 -13.95
C VAL A 102 12.39 -3.14 -14.88
N PRO A 103 12.12 -3.52 -16.15
CA PRO A 103 13.18 -4.04 -17.04
C PRO A 103 14.12 -2.97 -17.60
N LEU A 104 13.73 -1.69 -17.57
CA LEU A 104 14.56 -0.60 -18.11
C LEU A 104 15.75 -0.23 -17.22
N VAL A 105 15.68 -0.55 -15.93
CA VAL A 105 16.74 -0.24 -14.98
C VAL A 105 17.75 -1.39 -14.95
N PRO A 106 19.04 -1.18 -15.26
CA PRO A 106 20.06 -2.23 -15.19
C PRO A 106 20.18 -2.83 -13.79
N GLU A 107 20.61 -4.09 -13.71
CA GLU A 107 20.86 -4.75 -12.41
C GLU A 107 22.03 -4.09 -11.67
N GLY A 108 21.90 -3.93 -10.36
CA GLY A 108 22.90 -3.31 -9.48
C GLY A 108 22.82 -1.78 -9.38
N GLU A 109 21.96 -1.14 -10.17
CA GLU A 109 21.78 0.32 -10.15
C GLU A 109 20.70 0.76 -9.16
N ASN A 110 19.71 -0.10 -8.86
CA ASN A 110 18.60 0.23 -7.98
C ASN A 110 18.08 -1.00 -7.22
N ASP A 111 18.29 -1.00 -5.91
CA ASP A 111 17.91 -2.12 -5.04
C ASP A 111 16.44 -2.52 -5.09
N ILE A 112 15.53 -1.53 -5.24
CA ILE A 112 14.09 -1.76 -5.33
C ILE A 112 13.78 -2.47 -6.64
N MET A 113 14.30 -1.94 -7.76
CA MET A 113 14.05 -2.53 -9.08
C MET A 113 14.63 -3.95 -9.16
N ASP A 114 15.78 -4.18 -8.55
CA ASP A 114 16.40 -5.50 -8.50
C ASP A 114 15.56 -6.50 -7.68
N LEU A 115 14.97 -6.05 -6.57
CA LEU A 115 14.01 -6.88 -5.84
C LEU A 115 12.74 -7.14 -6.67
N MET A 116 12.19 -6.13 -7.35
CA MET A 116 11.00 -6.28 -8.19
C MET A 116 11.22 -7.27 -9.35
N LYS A 117 12.42 -7.30 -9.96
CA LYS A 117 12.78 -8.31 -10.97
C LYS A 117 12.70 -9.72 -10.38
N SER A 118 13.21 -9.89 -9.15
CA SER A 118 13.21 -11.20 -8.47
C SER A 118 11.80 -11.71 -8.12
N TYR A 119 10.80 -10.83 -7.96
CA TYR A 119 9.43 -11.20 -7.63
C TYR A 119 8.79 -12.14 -8.67
N THR A 120 9.18 -12.04 -9.94
CA THR A 120 8.70 -12.94 -11.00
C THR A 120 9.01 -14.42 -10.73
N THR A 121 10.02 -14.70 -9.90
CA THR A 121 10.46 -16.05 -9.53
C THR A 121 10.07 -16.47 -8.12
N MET A 122 9.57 -15.55 -7.29
CA MET A 122 9.20 -15.83 -5.91
C MET A 122 7.81 -16.47 -5.81
N LYS A 123 7.70 -17.49 -4.94
CA LYS A 123 6.41 -18.10 -4.64
C LYS A 123 5.48 -17.08 -3.99
N GLY A 124 4.25 -16.97 -4.51
CA GLY A 124 3.21 -16.10 -3.95
C GLY A 124 3.18 -14.68 -4.52
N SER A 125 4.11 -14.30 -5.41
CA SER A 125 4.12 -12.96 -6.04
C SER A 125 2.88 -12.66 -6.87
N GLY A 126 2.20 -13.68 -7.41
CA GLY A 126 0.93 -13.50 -8.15
C GLY A 126 -0.23 -12.95 -7.30
N TRP A 127 -0.15 -13.01 -5.97
CA TRP A 127 -1.18 -12.46 -5.08
C TRP A 127 -1.06 -10.94 -4.87
N VAL A 128 0.06 -10.33 -5.24
CA VAL A 128 0.34 -8.89 -5.01
C VAL A 128 -0.77 -8.03 -5.62
N LEU A 129 -1.12 -8.25 -6.89
CA LEU A 129 -2.18 -7.47 -7.56
C LEU A 129 -3.56 -7.56 -6.88
N VAL A 130 -3.87 -8.69 -6.25
CA VAL A 130 -5.14 -8.88 -5.52
C VAL A 130 -5.12 -8.11 -4.21
N VAL A 131 -3.98 -8.14 -3.51
CA VAL A 131 -3.78 -7.39 -2.27
C VAL A 131 -3.84 -5.88 -2.54
N ASP A 132 -3.19 -5.41 -3.60
CA ASP A 132 -3.17 -3.99 -3.96
C ASP A 132 -4.58 -3.50 -4.34
N ALA A 133 -5.32 -4.28 -5.13
CA ALA A 133 -6.73 -3.98 -5.43
C ALA A 133 -7.59 -3.88 -4.16
N LEU A 134 -7.38 -4.79 -3.19
CA LEU A 134 -8.06 -4.72 -1.90
C LEU A 134 -7.66 -3.45 -1.12
N TYR A 135 -6.38 -3.06 -1.15
CA TYR A 135 -5.88 -1.87 -0.46
C TYR A 135 -6.47 -0.60 -1.05
N MET A 136 -6.65 -0.54 -2.37
CA MET A 136 -7.34 0.59 -3.03
C MET A 136 -8.80 0.70 -2.58
N ILE A 137 -9.51 -0.43 -2.49
CA ILE A 137 -10.90 -0.44 -2.03
C ILE A 137 -10.98 0.01 -0.57
N LEU A 138 -10.19 -0.59 0.32
CA LEU A 138 -10.17 -0.27 1.73
C LEU A 138 -9.78 1.19 1.99
N THR A 139 -8.80 1.70 1.23
CA THR A 139 -8.38 3.10 1.32
C THR A 139 -9.49 4.03 0.86
N THR A 140 -10.18 3.70 -0.24
CA THR A 140 -11.29 4.50 -0.74
C THR A 140 -12.43 4.56 0.27
N LEU A 141 -12.78 3.43 0.88
CA LEU A 141 -13.83 3.35 1.89
C LEU A 141 -13.41 4.04 3.21
N GLY A 142 -12.16 3.88 3.64
CA GLY A 142 -11.63 4.55 4.82
C GLY A 142 -11.55 6.07 4.64
N ALA A 143 -11.19 6.55 3.46
CA ALA A 143 -11.21 7.97 3.12
C ALA A 143 -12.62 8.57 3.26
N LEU A 144 -13.67 7.85 2.83
CA LEU A 144 -15.07 8.26 3.02
C LEU A 144 -15.45 8.38 4.50
N VAL A 145 -14.94 7.48 5.34
CA VAL A 145 -15.17 7.51 6.79
C VAL A 145 -14.45 8.72 7.41
N LEU A 146 -13.14 8.83 7.17
CA LEU A 146 -12.32 9.91 7.73
C LEU A 146 -12.77 11.30 7.28
N TYR A 147 -13.24 11.44 6.04
CA TYR A 147 -13.75 12.72 5.56
C TYR A 147 -15.01 13.18 6.31
N LYS A 148 -15.86 12.26 6.77
CA LYS A 148 -17.06 12.58 7.55
C LYS A 148 -16.74 12.99 8.99
N LEU A 149 -15.56 12.63 9.48
CA LEU A 149 -15.11 12.99 10.81
C LEU A 149 -14.55 14.44 10.83
N PRO A 150 -14.41 15.03 12.03
CA PRO A 150 -13.70 16.29 12.18
C PRO A 150 -12.24 16.17 11.71
N SER A 151 -11.71 17.19 11.05
CA SER A 151 -10.38 17.13 10.42
C SER A 151 -9.26 16.85 11.42
N TYR A 152 -9.41 17.23 12.70
CA TYR A 152 -8.41 16.92 13.73
C TYR A 152 -8.26 15.41 13.95
N VAL A 153 -9.31 14.61 13.72
CA VAL A 153 -9.22 13.14 13.80
C VAL A 153 -8.33 12.62 12.69
N THR A 154 -8.52 13.09 11.45
CA THR A 154 -7.69 12.71 10.31
C THR A 154 -6.22 13.09 10.52
N TRP A 155 -5.96 14.30 11.02
CA TRP A 155 -4.60 14.73 11.36
C TRP A 155 -3.98 13.87 12.46
N PHE A 156 -4.73 13.59 13.53
CA PHE A 156 -4.26 12.71 14.59
C PHE A 156 -3.95 11.30 14.07
N THR A 157 -4.81 10.74 13.22
CA THR A 157 -4.57 9.45 12.55
C THR A 157 -3.26 9.48 11.75
N LEU A 158 -3.03 10.53 10.96
CA LEU A 158 -1.83 10.65 10.13
C LEU A 158 -0.54 10.80 10.95
N LEU A 159 -0.61 11.32 12.18
CA LEU A 159 0.53 11.39 13.09
C LEU A 159 0.73 10.06 13.84
N PHE A 160 -0.36 9.47 14.32
CA PHE A 160 -0.33 8.29 15.17
C PHE A 160 0.02 7.02 14.39
N VAL A 161 -0.48 6.87 13.17
CA VAL A 161 -0.31 5.63 12.40
C VAL A 161 1.15 5.39 12.02
N PRO A 162 1.89 6.33 11.39
CA PRO A 162 3.31 6.13 11.09
C PRO A 162 4.17 5.87 12.33
N TYR A 163 3.81 6.47 13.48
CA TYR A 163 4.45 6.18 14.75
C TYR A 163 4.30 4.70 15.13
N VAL A 164 3.10 4.13 15.03
CA VAL A 164 2.86 2.70 15.27
C VAL A 164 3.56 1.83 14.22
N THR A 165 3.52 2.23 12.94
CA THR A 165 4.18 1.51 11.84
C THR A 165 5.67 1.31 12.11
N GLY A 166 6.36 2.30 12.68
CA GLY A 166 7.77 2.18 13.05
C GLY A 166 8.08 0.98 13.94
N TYR A 167 7.23 0.73 14.95
CA TYR A 167 7.38 -0.44 15.83
C TYR A 167 7.09 -1.76 15.09
N ILE A 168 6.04 -1.77 14.25
CA ILE A 168 5.67 -2.97 13.48
C ILE A 168 6.77 -3.35 12.47
N LEU A 169 7.39 -2.37 11.81
CA LEU A 169 8.48 -2.61 10.87
C LEU A 169 9.66 -3.34 11.53
N THR A 170 9.95 -3.02 12.79
CA THR A 170 11.02 -3.67 13.57
C THR A 170 10.60 -4.97 14.25
N THR A 171 9.34 -5.39 14.09
CA THR A 171 8.84 -6.62 14.70
C THR A 171 9.17 -7.81 13.82
N HIS A 172 10.06 -8.67 14.32
CA HIS A 172 10.38 -9.94 13.70
C HIS A 172 9.74 -11.08 14.49
N ARG A 173 9.19 -12.08 13.80
CA ARG A 173 8.71 -13.30 14.46
C ARG A 173 9.92 -14.05 15.06
N LEU A 174 10.07 -13.97 16.39
CA LEU A 174 10.98 -14.84 17.14
C LEU A 174 10.37 -16.26 17.13
N LEU A 175 10.84 -17.12 16.23
CA LEU A 175 10.64 -18.56 16.39
C LEU A 175 11.77 -19.11 17.26
N SER A 176 11.37 -19.85 18.29
CA SER A 176 12.18 -20.52 19.31
C SER A 176 13.20 -21.51 18.72
N SER A 177 14.31 -21.02 18.16
CA SER A 177 15.46 -21.86 17.80
C SER A 177 16.67 -21.71 18.74
N ARG A 178 16.49 -21.09 19.91
CA ARG A 178 17.49 -21.10 21.00
C ARG A 178 17.13 -22.03 22.16
N ILE A 179 16.70 -23.25 21.85
CA ILE A 179 16.77 -24.37 22.81
C ILE A 179 17.38 -25.58 22.09
N SER A 180 18.64 -25.46 21.72
CA SER A 180 19.52 -26.59 21.44
C SER A 180 20.98 -26.17 21.58
N THR A 181 21.33 -25.61 22.73
CA THR A 181 22.67 -25.85 23.28
C THR A 181 22.57 -27.12 24.12
N PRO A 182 23.06 -28.27 23.64
CA PRO A 182 23.44 -29.32 24.58
C PRO A 182 24.64 -28.77 25.35
N LEU A 183 24.49 -28.60 26.66
CA LEU A 183 25.63 -28.46 27.55
C LEU A 183 26.48 -29.72 27.37
N GLN A 184 27.66 -29.55 26.77
CA GLN A 184 28.80 -30.45 26.93
C GLN A 184 29.55 -30.05 28.20
#